data_AF-A0A7M2SNR1-F1
#
_entry.id   AF-A0A7M2SNR1-F1
#
_cell.length_a   1.000
_cell.length_b   1.000
_cell.length_c   1.000
_cell.angle_alpha   90.00
_cell.angle_beta   90.00
_cell.angle_gamma   90.00
#
_symmetry.space_group_name_H-M   'P 1'
#
loop_
_entity.id
_entity.type
_entity.pdbx_description
1 polymer ?
#
loop_
_entity_poly.entity_id
_entity_poly.type
_entity_poly.pdbx_seq_one_letter_code
_entity_poly.pdbx_strand_id
1 'polypeptide(L)'
;MNDHNTERACRQCGGSLEGKRANAEFCSYTCRDRARRQRDREAGKVTYVRKGRNNPRPGARKYDRGWVSPSGALTLVSRDGDRAVFKCECGSYKPLSIRNVATGRTANCADRANHPDPRIKGDVIAYTTAHARVKAEHGPASDWRCACGCDRQAEEWAYLGTDPEPKVSTHADSEGSLYSTDPEHYAPLAKPCHRRFDVWQAQRRTGLPLALVIAETLAA
;
A
#
# COMPACT_ATOMS: atom_id res chain seq x y z
N MET A 1 -57.27 -5.84 8.37
CA MET A 1 -56.13 -6.61 8.89
C MET A 1 -55.66 -7.49 7.76
N ASN A 2 -54.52 -7.16 7.14
CA ASN A 2 -53.98 -8.00 6.08
C ASN A 2 -53.20 -9.12 6.75
N ASP A 3 -53.69 -10.35 6.61
CA ASP A 3 -52.96 -11.58 6.92
C ASP A 3 -51.72 -11.65 6.02
N HIS A 4 -50.65 -11.00 6.48
CA HIS A 4 -49.40 -10.89 5.75
C HIS A 4 -48.58 -12.17 5.94
N ASN A 5 -48.98 -13.22 5.22
CA ASN A 5 -48.07 -14.07 4.45
C ASN A 5 -46.80 -14.56 5.19
N THR A 6 -46.93 -14.92 6.47
CA THR A 6 -45.81 -15.27 7.36
C THR A 6 -45.22 -16.66 7.09
N GLU A 7 -45.92 -17.49 6.32
CA GLU A 7 -45.50 -18.89 6.06
C GLU A 7 -44.85 -19.09 4.68
N ARG A 8 -44.25 -18.04 4.10
CA ARG A 8 -43.52 -18.19 2.82
C ARG A 8 -42.14 -18.79 3.06
N ALA A 9 -41.95 -20.00 2.57
CA ALA A 9 -40.66 -20.71 2.58
C ALA A 9 -39.93 -20.59 1.24
N CYS A 10 -38.60 -20.51 1.30
CA CYS A 10 -37.73 -20.52 0.13
C CYS A 10 -37.83 -21.86 -0.60
N ARG A 11 -38.11 -21.81 -1.92
CA ARG A 11 -38.24 -23.02 -2.76
C ARG A 11 -36.99 -23.90 -2.82
N GLN A 12 -35.82 -23.38 -2.47
CA GLN A 12 -34.55 -24.13 -2.57
C GLN A 12 -34.08 -24.74 -1.25
N CYS A 13 -34.31 -24.07 -0.11
CA CYS A 13 -33.77 -24.48 1.19
C CYS A 13 -34.80 -24.59 2.31
N GLY A 14 -36.07 -24.24 2.05
CA GLY A 14 -37.11 -24.20 3.08
C GLY A 14 -36.99 -23.03 4.07
N GLY A 15 -35.94 -22.21 4.00
CA GLY A 15 -35.75 -21.07 4.90
C GLY A 15 -36.78 -19.96 4.73
N SER A 16 -37.03 -19.19 5.80
CA SER A 16 -38.01 -18.10 5.83
C SER A 16 -37.77 -17.03 4.75
N LEU A 17 -38.87 -16.49 4.20
CA LEU A 17 -38.90 -15.35 3.29
C LEU A 17 -39.39 -14.06 3.97
N GLU A 18 -39.39 -14.03 5.31
CA GLU A 18 -39.70 -12.83 6.08
C GLU A 18 -38.81 -11.65 5.66
N GLY A 19 -39.41 -10.47 5.50
CA GLY A 19 -38.73 -9.26 5.01
C GLY A 19 -38.35 -9.26 3.53
N LYS A 20 -38.69 -10.32 2.76
CA LYS A 20 -38.51 -10.32 1.30
C LYS A 20 -39.73 -9.75 0.58
N ARG A 21 -39.54 -9.36 -0.69
CA ARG A 21 -40.63 -8.93 -1.55
C ARG A 21 -41.72 -10.01 -1.63
N ALA A 22 -42.97 -9.58 -1.79
CA ALA A 22 -44.13 -10.48 -1.85
C ALA A 22 -44.03 -11.55 -2.96
N ASN A 23 -43.21 -11.33 -3.99
CA ASN A 23 -42.95 -12.26 -5.09
C ASN A 23 -41.59 -13.00 -5.00
N ALA A 24 -40.82 -12.83 -3.92
CA ALA A 24 -39.51 -13.45 -3.80
C ALA A 24 -39.63 -14.97 -3.58
N GLU A 25 -39.17 -15.79 -4.52
CA GLU A 25 -39.22 -17.26 -4.37
C GLU A 25 -38.01 -17.84 -3.58
N PHE A 26 -36.97 -17.03 -3.40
CA PHE A 26 -35.70 -17.45 -2.82
C PHE A 26 -35.25 -16.47 -1.73
N CYS A 27 -34.72 -17.00 -0.63
CA CYS A 27 -34.27 -16.19 0.52
C CYS A 27 -32.96 -15.42 0.22
N SER A 28 -32.20 -15.86 -0.78
CA SER A 28 -30.90 -15.28 -1.15
C SER A 28 -30.57 -15.49 -2.63
N TYR A 29 -29.61 -14.70 -3.12
CA TYR A 29 -29.00 -14.91 -4.44
C TYR A 29 -28.45 -16.32 -4.60
N THR A 30 -27.79 -16.86 -3.57
CA THR A 30 -27.20 -18.20 -3.56
C THR A 30 -28.25 -19.29 -3.76
N CYS A 31 -29.42 -19.16 -3.11
CA CYS A 31 -30.53 -20.11 -3.28
C CYS A 31 -31.13 -20.05 -4.70
N ARG A 32 -31.28 -18.84 -5.27
CA ARG A 32 -31.73 -18.67 -6.65
C ARG A 32 -30.75 -19.29 -7.65
N ASP A 33 -29.44 -19.10 -7.46
CA ASP A 33 -28.42 -19.68 -8.33
C ASP A 33 -28.38 -21.21 -8.22
N ARG A 34 -28.51 -21.76 -7.00
CA ARG A 34 -28.59 -23.21 -6.79
C ARG A 34 -29.82 -23.81 -7.47
N ALA A 35 -30.98 -23.18 -7.35
CA ALA A 35 -32.21 -23.60 -8.03
C ALA A 35 -32.08 -23.55 -9.55
N ARG A 36 -31.43 -22.51 -10.10
CA ARG A 36 -31.11 -22.44 -11.53
C ARG A 36 -30.22 -23.60 -11.96
N ARG A 37 -29.10 -23.84 -11.27
CA ARG A 37 -28.18 -24.94 -11.59
C ARG A 37 -28.85 -26.31 -11.50
N GLN A 38 -29.79 -26.49 -10.57
CA GLN A 38 -30.58 -27.73 -10.47
C GLN A 38 -31.47 -27.91 -11.70
N ARG A 39 -32.25 -26.89 -12.09
CA ARG A 39 -33.06 -26.93 -13.32
C ARG A 39 -32.21 -27.18 -14.56
N ASP A 40 -31.04 -26.56 -14.67
CA ASP A 40 -30.14 -26.75 -15.80
C ASP A 40 -29.59 -28.19 -15.87
N ARG A 41 -29.37 -28.84 -14.71
CA ARG A 41 -29.00 -30.26 -14.64
C ARG A 41 -30.15 -31.17 -15.05
N GLU A 42 -31.35 -30.93 -14.51
CA GLU A 42 -32.57 -31.70 -14.84
C GLU A 42 -32.93 -31.57 -16.32
N ALA A 43 -32.74 -30.38 -16.91
CA ALA A 43 -32.95 -30.14 -18.33
C ALA A 43 -31.79 -30.63 -19.23
N GLY A 44 -30.75 -31.27 -18.68
CA GLY A 44 -29.59 -31.72 -19.44
C GLY A 44 -28.75 -30.60 -20.08
N LYS A 45 -29.00 -29.32 -19.75
CA LYS A 45 -28.29 -28.16 -20.30
C LYS A 45 -26.84 -28.07 -19.81
N VAL A 46 -26.54 -28.68 -18.66
CA VAL A 46 -25.19 -28.72 -18.10
C VAL A 46 -24.74 -30.18 -18.01
N THR A 47 -24.15 -30.68 -19.10
CA THR A 47 -23.28 -31.85 -19.02
C THR A 47 -21.99 -31.40 -18.33
N TYR A 48 -21.92 -31.63 -17.02
CA TYR A 48 -20.66 -31.42 -16.29
C TYR A 48 -19.70 -32.52 -16.76
N VAL A 49 -18.98 -32.27 -17.86
CA VAL A 49 -17.83 -33.08 -18.26
C VAL A 49 -16.84 -32.94 -17.12
N ARG A 50 -16.77 -33.96 -16.27
CA ARG A 50 -15.79 -34.06 -15.19
C ARG A 50 -14.43 -34.04 -15.89
N LYS A 51 -13.82 -32.85 -16.01
CA LYS A 51 -12.47 -32.70 -16.58
C LYS A 51 -11.60 -33.72 -15.86
N GLY A 52 -11.20 -34.77 -16.59
CA GLY A 52 -10.48 -35.90 -16.01
C GLY A 52 -9.30 -35.36 -15.20
N ARG A 53 -9.16 -35.81 -13.95
CA ARG A 53 -8.04 -35.43 -13.08
C ARG A 53 -6.67 -35.86 -13.66
N ASN A 54 -6.67 -36.65 -14.74
CA ASN A 54 -5.49 -37.22 -15.36
C ASN A 54 -4.92 -36.42 -16.53
N ASN A 55 -5.55 -35.31 -16.94
CA ASN A 55 -4.78 -34.35 -17.74
C ASN A 55 -3.86 -33.61 -16.77
N PRO A 56 -2.52 -33.79 -16.84
CA PRO A 56 -1.63 -32.89 -16.13
C PRO A 56 -2.07 -31.49 -16.52
N ARG A 57 -2.45 -30.67 -15.51
CA ARG A 57 -2.89 -29.29 -15.75
C ARG A 57 -1.87 -28.70 -16.73
N PRO A 58 -2.28 -28.12 -17.87
CA PRO A 58 -1.33 -27.59 -18.86
C PRO A 58 -0.29 -26.62 -18.27
N GLY A 59 -0.52 -26.09 -17.06
CA GLY A 59 0.46 -25.31 -16.29
C GLY A 59 1.52 -26.09 -15.49
N ALA A 60 1.46 -27.43 -15.39
CA ALA A 60 2.38 -28.21 -14.56
C ALA A 60 3.82 -28.22 -15.11
N ARG A 61 3.98 -28.18 -16.44
CA ARG A 61 5.27 -28.07 -17.16
C ARG A 61 5.71 -26.63 -17.48
N LYS A 62 4.96 -25.61 -17.02
CA LYS A 62 5.21 -24.23 -17.47
C LYS A 62 6.47 -23.60 -16.84
N TYR A 63 7.00 -24.19 -15.77
CA TYR A 63 8.09 -23.62 -14.97
C TYR A 63 9.11 -24.70 -14.59
N ASP A 64 9.83 -25.19 -15.59
CA ASP A 64 10.92 -26.14 -15.39
C ASP A 64 12.25 -25.40 -15.13
N ARG A 65 13.27 -26.12 -14.63
CA ARG A 65 14.60 -25.55 -14.36
C ARG A 65 15.16 -24.85 -15.60
N GLY A 66 15.66 -23.63 -15.44
CA GLY A 66 16.10 -22.78 -16.55
C GLY A 66 15.01 -21.86 -17.10
N TRP A 67 13.76 -21.96 -16.64
CA TRP A 67 12.73 -20.98 -16.97
C TRP A 67 13.15 -19.57 -16.54
N VAL A 68 13.01 -18.61 -17.44
CA VAL A 68 13.31 -17.19 -17.21
C VAL A 68 12.01 -16.42 -17.03
N SER A 69 11.98 -15.52 -16.05
CA SER A 69 10.81 -14.65 -15.83
C SER A 69 10.49 -13.82 -17.07
N PRO A 70 9.23 -13.36 -17.24
CA PRO A 70 8.88 -12.48 -18.35
C PRO A 70 9.70 -11.17 -18.39
N SER A 71 10.23 -10.73 -17.24
CA SER A 71 11.13 -9.59 -17.12
C SER A 71 12.58 -9.88 -17.53
N GLY A 72 12.97 -11.15 -17.75
CA GLY A 72 14.36 -11.54 -18.04
C GLY A 72 15.27 -11.64 -16.81
N ALA A 73 14.94 -10.96 -15.70
CA ALA A 73 15.85 -10.76 -14.57
C ALA A 73 15.93 -11.90 -13.53
N LEU A 74 15.13 -12.97 -13.67
CA LEU A 74 15.10 -14.11 -12.75
C LEU A 74 15.12 -15.44 -13.50
N THR A 75 16.05 -16.33 -13.15
CA THR A 75 16.15 -17.69 -13.69
C THR A 75 15.81 -18.73 -12.62
N LEU A 76 14.89 -19.64 -12.90
CA LEU A 76 14.49 -20.71 -11.99
C LEU A 76 15.60 -21.76 -11.82
N VAL A 77 16.10 -21.94 -10.59
CA VAL A 77 17.20 -22.86 -10.25
C VAL A 77 16.67 -24.18 -9.70
N SER A 78 15.78 -24.11 -8.71
CA SER A 78 15.16 -25.27 -8.06
C SER A 78 13.76 -24.94 -7.59
N ARG A 79 12.94 -25.97 -7.35
CA ARG A 79 11.53 -25.85 -6.98
C ARG A 79 11.20 -26.77 -5.82
N ASP A 80 10.41 -26.25 -4.88
CA ASP A 80 9.81 -26.98 -3.78
C ASP A 80 8.34 -26.51 -3.63
N GLY A 81 7.41 -27.30 -4.17
CA GLY A 81 5.98 -26.95 -4.17
C GLY A 81 5.66 -25.67 -4.97
N ASP A 82 5.17 -24.64 -4.26
CA ASP A 82 4.81 -23.31 -4.80
C ASP A 82 5.94 -22.27 -4.66
N ARG A 83 7.01 -22.62 -3.93
CA ARG A 83 8.22 -21.83 -3.80
C ARG A 83 9.31 -22.36 -4.72
N ALA A 84 10.16 -21.46 -5.16
CA ALA A 84 11.29 -21.79 -5.99
C ALA A 84 12.47 -20.88 -5.67
N VAL A 85 13.67 -21.42 -5.81
CA VAL A 85 14.89 -20.61 -5.77
C VAL A 85 15.11 -20.05 -7.16
N PHE A 86 15.15 -18.73 -7.25
CA PHE A 86 15.51 -18.01 -8.45
C PHE A 86 16.90 -17.41 -8.30
N LYS A 87 17.71 -17.50 -9.35
CA LYS A 87 18.93 -16.73 -9.52
C LYS A 87 18.55 -15.42 -10.21
N CYS A 88 18.92 -14.30 -9.60
CA CYS A 88 18.75 -12.99 -10.23
C CYS A 88 19.97 -12.61 -11.06
N GLU A 89 19.80 -11.68 -11.98
CA GLU A 89 20.88 -11.12 -12.81
C GLU A 89 22.02 -10.51 -11.97
N CYS A 90 21.70 -9.97 -10.78
CA CYS A 90 22.71 -9.49 -9.82
C CYS A 90 23.52 -10.61 -9.14
N GLY A 91 23.25 -11.88 -9.46
CA GLY A 91 23.95 -13.05 -8.92
C GLY A 91 23.36 -13.61 -7.61
N SER A 92 22.44 -12.89 -6.96
CA SER A 92 21.80 -13.37 -5.73
C SER A 92 20.79 -14.50 -5.98
N TYR A 93 20.63 -15.37 -4.97
CA TYR A 93 19.66 -16.46 -4.96
C TYR A 93 18.58 -16.19 -3.91
N LYS A 94 17.30 -16.27 -4.29
CA LYS A 94 16.19 -16.03 -3.35
C LYS A 94 15.05 -17.03 -3.52
N PRO A 95 14.45 -17.49 -2.41
CA PRO A 95 13.23 -18.28 -2.44
C PRO A 95 12.01 -17.38 -2.69
N LEU A 96 11.48 -17.40 -3.91
CA LEU A 96 10.33 -16.60 -4.32
C LEU A 96 9.12 -17.49 -4.65
N SER A 97 7.93 -16.89 -4.62
CA SER A 97 6.72 -17.55 -5.11
C SER A 97 6.75 -17.60 -6.64
N ILE A 98 6.64 -18.81 -7.22
CA ILE A 98 6.57 -18.99 -8.68
C ILE A 98 5.42 -18.17 -9.26
N ARG A 99 4.29 -18.07 -8.56
CA ARG A 99 3.13 -17.29 -8.99
C ARG A 99 3.48 -15.81 -9.13
N ASN A 100 4.14 -15.22 -8.14
CA ASN A 100 4.48 -13.80 -8.17
C ASN A 100 5.47 -13.47 -9.29
N VAL A 101 6.45 -14.34 -9.52
CA VAL A 101 7.42 -14.18 -10.62
C VAL A 101 6.72 -14.35 -11.98
N ALA A 102 5.89 -15.37 -12.13
CA ALA A 102 5.16 -15.65 -13.37
C ALA A 102 4.14 -14.56 -13.74
N THR A 103 3.52 -13.90 -12.75
CA THR A 103 2.61 -12.76 -13.00
C THR A 103 3.33 -11.41 -13.08
N GLY A 104 4.67 -11.38 -13.00
CA GLY A 104 5.45 -10.14 -13.02
C GLY A 104 5.32 -9.26 -11.78
N ARG A 105 4.72 -9.77 -10.69
CA ARG A 105 4.60 -9.04 -9.42
C ARG A 105 5.94 -8.96 -8.69
N THR A 106 6.81 -9.95 -8.93
CA THR A 106 8.21 -9.96 -8.49
C THR A 106 9.09 -10.00 -9.73
N ALA A 107 9.78 -8.90 -10.02
CA ALA A 107 10.60 -8.76 -11.21
C ALA A 107 12.09 -9.04 -10.96
N ASN A 108 12.56 -8.95 -9.71
CA ASN A 108 13.96 -9.14 -9.30
C ASN A 108 14.04 -9.82 -7.93
N CYS A 109 15.25 -9.99 -7.36
CA CYS A 109 15.44 -10.67 -6.07
C CYS A 109 14.99 -9.86 -4.84
N ALA A 110 14.50 -8.63 -5.03
CA ALA A 110 14.14 -7.67 -3.97
C ALA A 110 15.29 -7.27 -3.03
N ASP A 111 16.53 -7.57 -3.38
CA ASP A 111 17.69 -7.00 -2.73
C ASP A 111 17.80 -5.51 -3.09
N ARG A 112 17.51 -4.64 -2.12
CA ARG A 112 17.45 -3.18 -2.34
C ARG A 112 18.82 -2.55 -2.60
N ALA A 113 19.90 -3.20 -2.16
CA ALA A 113 21.24 -2.72 -2.45
C ALA A 113 21.57 -2.85 -3.95
N ASN A 114 21.10 -3.93 -4.58
CA ASN A 114 21.41 -4.25 -5.98
C ASN A 114 20.27 -3.92 -6.95
N HIS A 115 19.05 -3.76 -6.45
CA HIS A 115 17.87 -3.35 -7.21
C HIS A 115 17.15 -2.21 -6.50
N PRO A 116 17.51 -0.95 -6.80
CA PRO A 116 16.71 0.18 -6.34
C PRO A 116 15.25 -0.04 -6.76
N ASP A 117 14.30 0.27 -5.87
CA ASP A 117 12.88 0.11 -6.21
C ASP A 117 12.59 0.98 -7.43
N PRO A 118 12.07 0.44 -8.55
CA PRO A 118 11.71 1.27 -9.70
C PRO A 118 10.62 2.30 -9.37
N ARG A 119 9.91 2.15 -8.25
CA ARG A 119 8.99 3.17 -7.71
C ARG A 119 9.73 4.33 -7.04
N ILE A 120 10.97 4.12 -6.60
CA ILE A 120 11.87 5.19 -6.16
C ILE A 120 12.47 5.79 -7.44
N LYS A 121 11.72 6.70 -8.08
CA LYS A 121 12.20 7.47 -9.23
C LYS A 121 13.17 8.55 -8.77
N GLY A 122 14.40 8.16 -8.44
CA GLY A 122 15.47 9.08 -8.04
C GLY A 122 15.11 9.96 -6.83
N ASP A 123 15.72 11.15 -6.76
CA ASP A 123 15.53 12.08 -5.63
C ASP A 123 14.12 12.72 -5.60
N VAL A 124 13.22 12.38 -6.51
CA VAL A 124 11.84 12.88 -6.52
C VAL A 124 11.01 12.11 -5.48
N ILE A 125 11.32 12.28 -4.21
CA ILE A 125 10.45 11.80 -3.13
C ILE A 125 9.49 12.91 -2.72
N ALA A 126 8.25 12.54 -2.42
CA ALA A 126 7.29 13.49 -1.86
C ALA A 126 7.68 13.90 -0.43
N TYR A 127 7.17 15.05 0.02
CA TYR A 127 7.27 15.55 1.40
C TYR A 127 6.93 14.46 2.45
N THR A 128 5.84 13.73 2.23
CA THR A 128 5.39 12.64 3.11
C THR A 128 6.35 11.46 3.13
N THR A 129 7.01 11.19 2.00
CA THR A 129 8.02 10.12 1.89
C THR A 129 9.32 10.53 2.59
N ALA A 130 9.72 11.80 2.52
CA ALA A 130 10.84 12.32 3.30
C ALA A 130 10.62 12.13 4.80
N HIS A 131 9.45 12.53 5.31
CA HIS A 131 9.10 12.32 6.73
C HIS A 131 9.04 10.83 7.12
N ALA A 132 8.57 9.97 6.22
CA ALA A 132 8.57 8.53 6.46
C ALA A 132 10.01 7.97 6.54
N ARG A 133 10.96 8.49 5.75
CA ARG A 133 12.38 8.12 5.83
C ARG A 133 13.00 8.54 7.15
N VAL A 134 12.83 9.80 7.55
CA VAL A 134 13.30 10.32 8.85
C VAL A 134 12.81 9.44 10.00
N LYS A 135 11.52 9.07 10.00
CA LYS A 135 10.94 8.19 11.01
C LYS A 135 11.49 6.75 10.95
N ALA A 136 11.80 6.24 9.77
CA ALA A 136 12.36 4.90 9.61
C ALA A 136 13.82 4.83 10.09
N GLU A 137 14.58 5.92 9.92
CA GLU A 137 15.99 6.00 10.27
C GLU A 137 16.22 6.33 11.75
N HIS A 138 15.56 7.37 12.27
CA HIS A 138 15.75 7.84 13.64
C HIS A 138 14.66 7.36 14.61
N GLY A 139 13.66 6.63 14.13
CA GLY A 139 12.50 6.24 14.93
C GLY A 139 11.45 7.35 15.07
N PRO A 140 10.42 7.14 15.91
CA PRO A 140 9.39 8.15 16.15
C PRO A 140 9.97 9.35 16.92
N ALA A 141 9.52 10.58 16.58
CA ALA A 141 9.98 11.80 17.26
C ALA A 141 9.75 11.76 18.78
N SER A 142 8.73 11.04 19.25
CA SER A 142 8.45 10.83 20.68
C SER A 142 9.57 10.18 21.47
N ASP A 143 10.49 9.48 20.82
CA ASP A 143 11.63 8.86 21.52
C ASP A 143 12.72 9.89 21.87
N TRP A 144 12.53 11.14 21.44
CA TRP A 144 13.50 12.22 21.56
C TRP A 144 12.97 13.39 22.40
N ARG A 145 13.89 14.12 23.03
CA ARG A 145 13.59 15.42 23.64
C ARG A 145 13.54 16.50 22.55
N CYS A 146 12.68 17.49 22.74
CA CYS A 146 12.54 18.60 21.80
C CYS A 146 13.87 19.34 21.63
N ALA A 147 14.41 19.36 20.41
CA ALA A 147 15.73 19.87 20.08
C ALA A 147 15.94 21.37 20.38
N CYS A 148 14.86 22.16 20.49
CA CYS A 148 14.96 23.57 20.84
C CYS A 148 15.29 23.85 22.33
N GLY A 149 15.47 22.81 23.17
CA GLY A 149 15.81 22.95 24.58
C GLY A 149 14.65 23.31 25.52
N CYS A 150 13.39 23.06 25.12
CA CYS A 150 12.22 23.31 25.98
C CYS A 150 11.86 22.15 26.92
N ASP A 151 12.71 21.12 27.02
CA ASP A 151 12.57 19.89 27.82
C ASP A 151 11.32 19.01 27.59
N ARG A 152 10.38 19.44 26.76
CA ARG A 152 9.23 18.64 26.35
C ARG A 152 9.64 17.47 25.46
N GLN A 153 8.84 16.41 25.50
CA GLN A 153 8.94 15.31 24.54
C GLN A 153 8.61 15.83 23.14
N ALA A 154 9.39 15.44 22.14
CA ALA A 154 9.08 15.79 20.76
C ALA A 154 7.88 14.98 20.27
N GLU A 155 7.13 15.54 19.33
CA GLU A 155 5.94 14.91 18.76
C GLU A 155 6.06 14.76 17.24
N GLU A 156 6.86 15.62 16.61
CA GLU A 156 6.98 15.74 15.16
C GLU A 156 8.45 15.93 14.78
N TRP A 157 8.79 15.51 13.56
CA TRP A 157 10.06 15.84 12.92
C TRP A 157 9.88 17.11 12.11
N ALA A 158 10.79 18.08 12.28
CA ALA A 158 10.76 19.36 11.59
C ALA A 158 11.98 19.50 10.68
N TYR A 159 11.77 19.90 9.44
CA TYR A 159 12.86 20.18 8.51
C TYR A 159 13.57 21.48 8.88
N LEU A 160 14.87 21.46 9.18
CA LEU A 160 15.61 22.59 9.74
C LEU A 160 15.95 23.72 8.76
N GLY A 161 15.75 23.52 7.46
CA GLY A 161 16.16 24.52 6.45
C GLY A 161 17.67 24.55 6.20
N THR A 162 18.42 23.52 6.61
CA THR A 162 19.89 23.45 6.48
C THR A 162 20.37 22.70 5.23
N ASP A 163 19.46 22.13 4.43
CA ASP A 163 19.80 21.48 3.16
C ASP A 163 20.20 22.56 2.14
N PRO A 164 21.37 22.45 1.48
CA PRO A 164 21.75 23.36 0.40
C PRO A 164 20.82 23.28 -0.82
N GLU A 165 20.13 22.16 -1.02
CA GLU A 165 19.22 21.92 -2.16
C GLU A 165 17.81 21.53 -1.67
N PRO A 166 17.13 22.41 -0.92
CA PRO A 166 15.84 22.09 -0.36
C PRO A 166 14.79 21.91 -1.45
N LYS A 167 13.87 20.97 -1.26
CA LYS A 167 12.79 20.70 -2.20
C LYS A 167 11.50 21.35 -1.75
N VAL A 168 10.66 21.74 -2.69
CA VAL A 168 9.34 22.31 -2.44
C VAL A 168 8.28 21.25 -2.68
N SER A 169 7.39 21.04 -1.71
CA SER A 169 6.28 20.10 -1.87
C SER A 169 5.25 20.65 -2.87
N THR A 170 4.80 19.78 -3.77
CA THR A 170 3.73 20.06 -4.74
C THR A 170 2.43 19.33 -4.38
N HIS A 171 2.35 18.72 -3.20
CA HIS A 171 1.13 18.04 -2.74
C HIS A 171 0.17 19.04 -2.10
N ALA A 172 -1.13 18.92 -2.38
CA ALA A 172 -2.16 19.87 -1.93
C ALA A 172 -2.23 20.09 -0.41
N ASP A 173 -1.81 19.11 0.40
CA ASP A 173 -1.81 19.19 1.87
C ASP A 173 -0.56 19.88 2.46
N SER A 174 0.48 20.05 1.65
CA SER A 174 1.80 20.53 2.06
C SER A 174 2.40 21.49 1.04
N GLU A 175 1.60 22.02 0.11
CA GLU A 175 2.05 22.81 -1.03
C GLU A 175 2.90 24.01 -0.57
N GLY A 176 4.07 24.17 -1.17
CA GLY A 176 5.01 25.23 -0.80
C GLY A 176 5.85 24.94 0.46
N SER A 177 5.60 23.85 1.19
CA SER A 177 6.45 23.43 2.31
C SER A 177 7.81 22.96 1.78
N LEU A 178 8.90 23.41 2.41
CA LEU A 178 10.22 22.86 2.10
C LEU A 178 10.41 21.53 2.83
N TYR A 179 11.21 20.67 2.21
CA TYR A 179 11.70 19.44 2.82
C TYR A 179 13.08 19.11 2.25
N SER A 180 13.80 18.23 2.95
CA SER A 180 15.02 17.60 2.46
C SER A 180 14.78 16.13 2.16
N THR A 181 15.58 15.56 1.28
CA THR A 181 15.60 14.11 1.05
C THR A 181 16.54 13.35 1.98
N ASP A 182 17.41 14.08 2.67
CA ASP A 182 18.38 13.58 3.63
C ASP A 182 17.82 13.75 5.07
N PRO A 183 17.68 12.64 5.82
CA PRO A 183 17.20 12.66 7.19
C PRO A 183 18.01 13.53 8.17
N GLU A 184 19.29 13.79 7.91
CA GLU A 184 20.16 14.59 8.78
C GLU A 184 19.75 16.06 8.86
N HIS A 185 18.90 16.55 7.95
CA HIS A 185 18.37 17.92 7.98
C HIS A 185 17.08 18.08 8.79
N TYR A 186 16.72 17.10 9.63
CA TYR A 186 15.53 17.12 10.46
C TYR A 186 15.87 17.16 11.95
N ALA A 187 15.01 17.79 12.76
CA ALA A 187 15.10 17.75 14.21
C ALA A 187 13.77 17.35 14.84
N PRO A 188 13.80 16.62 15.98
CA PRO A 188 12.59 16.28 16.70
C PRO A 188 12.13 17.49 17.52
N LEU A 189 10.90 17.97 17.29
CA LEU A 189 10.31 19.11 18.00
C LEU A 189 8.98 18.75 18.65
N ALA A 190 8.69 19.37 19.79
CA ALA A 190 7.33 19.41 20.33
C ALA A 190 6.45 20.26 19.41
N LYS A 191 5.19 19.88 19.19
CA LYS A 191 4.23 20.59 18.31
C LYS A 191 4.24 22.12 18.43
N PRO A 192 4.14 22.71 19.63
CA PRO A 192 4.16 24.18 19.76
C PRO A 192 5.51 24.81 19.37
N CYS A 193 6.63 24.11 19.52
CA CYS A 193 7.93 24.58 19.02
C CYS A 193 8.02 24.45 17.51
N HIS A 194 7.52 23.34 16.96
CA HIS A 194 7.47 23.12 15.52
C HIS A 194 6.67 24.22 14.82
N ARG A 195 5.46 24.51 15.29
CA ARG A 195 4.62 25.57 14.71
C ARG A 195 5.30 26.95 14.75
N ARG A 196 6.00 27.29 15.84
CA ARG A 196 6.77 28.54 15.94
C ARG A 196 7.93 28.57 14.94
N PHE A 197 8.58 27.43 14.75
CA PHE A 197 9.68 27.27 13.81
C PHE A 197 9.21 27.40 12.36
N ASP A 198 8.05 26.85 12.01
CA ASP A 198 7.45 26.99 10.68
C ASP A 198 7.10 28.45 10.36
N VAL A 199 6.52 29.18 11.33
CA VAL A 199 6.24 30.61 11.19
C VAL A 199 7.54 31.40 10.96
N TRP A 200 8.57 31.11 11.75
CA TRP A 200 9.88 31.73 11.59
C TRP A 200 10.52 31.44 10.22
N GLN A 201 10.41 30.20 9.72
CA GLN A 201 10.86 29.85 8.38
C GLN A 201 10.09 30.59 7.29
N ALA A 202 8.76 30.64 7.40
CA ALA A 202 7.90 31.33 6.44
C ALA A 202 8.26 32.82 6.33
N GLN A 203 8.51 33.48 7.46
CA GLN A 203 8.94 34.89 7.51
C GLN A 203 10.29 35.12 6.83
N ARG A 204 11.24 34.17 6.95
CA ARG A 204 12.53 34.27 6.26
C ARG A 204 12.45 34.02 4.76
N ARG A 205 11.50 33.22 4.30
CA ARG A 205 11.30 32.95 2.86
C ARG A 205 10.72 34.13 2.10
N THR A 206 9.85 34.91 2.73
CA THR A 206 9.22 36.07 2.07
C THR A 206 10.19 37.22 1.83
N GLY A 207 11.46 37.10 2.26
CA GLY A 207 12.45 38.16 2.12
C GLY A 207 12.12 39.40 2.94
N LEU A 208 11.14 39.32 3.84
CA LEU A 208 10.82 40.42 4.74
C LEU A 208 12.02 40.64 5.67
N PRO A 209 12.59 41.85 5.70
CA PRO A 209 13.67 42.17 6.61
C PRO A 209 13.27 41.80 8.04
N LEU A 210 14.13 41.09 8.76
CA LEU A 210 13.90 40.69 10.16
C LEU A 210 13.46 41.88 11.04
N ALA A 211 13.90 43.09 10.67
CA ALA A 211 13.54 44.36 11.31
C ALA A 211 12.03 44.69 11.26
N LEU A 212 11.31 44.31 10.20
CA LEU A 212 9.87 44.56 10.06
C LEU A 212 9.04 43.67 10.98
N VAL A 213 9.45 42.41 11.15
CA VAL A 213 8.76 41.44 12.03
C VAL A 213 8.95 41.81 13.51
N ILE A 214 10.17 42.23 13.91
CA ILE A 214 10.45 42.63 15.30
C ILE A 214 9.60 43.84 15.70
N ALA A 215 9.42 44.81 14.81
CA ALA A 215 8.62 46.01 15.07
C ALA A 215 7.14 45.69 15.36
N GLU A 216 6.56 44.70 14.68
CA GLU A 216 5.16 44.28 14.92
C GLU A 216 5.00 43.49 16.22
N THR A 217 5.95 42.60 16.55
CA THR A 217 5.88 41.82 17.81
C THR A 217 6.13 42.63 19.08
N LEU A 218 6.78 43.80 18.99
CA LEU A 218 6.97 44.70 20.13
C LEU A 218 5.84 45.74 20.25
N ALA A 219 4.97 45.86 19.25
CA ALA A 219 3.83 46.77 19.24
C ALA A 219 2.51 46.10 19.69
N ALA A 220 2.52 44.81 20.02
CA ALA A 220 1.38 44.01 20.49
C ALA A 220 1.62 43.50 21.91
#